data_AF-H5WX96-F1
#
_entry.id   AF-H5WX96-F1
#
_cell.length_a   1.000
_cell.length_b   1.000
_cell.length_c   1.000
_cell.angle_alpha   90.00
_cell.angle_beta   90.00
_cell.angle_gamma   90.00
#
_symmetry.space_group_name_H-M   'P 1'
#
loop_
_entity.id
_entity.type
_entity.pdbx_description
1 polymer ?
#
loop_
_entity_poly.entity_id
_entity_poly.type
_entity_poly.pdbx_seq_one_letter_code
_entity_poly.pdbx_strand_id
1 'polypeptide(L)'
;MATTDIATAEEIDRRVEAADTARRAKRSAAAKEVGELAQRRTVLAEQLAEVERQLGEVLADASDVLEIDELARFTNIPAADLTAWLTSRKPPRTAKKKRPAATASSGAPSAAKTSTNGQAPVPPQPAVPRTDSADAPDRVTAGVT
;
A
#
# COMPACT_ATOMS: atom_id res chain seq x y z
N MET A 1 -16.89 -37.63 -37.13
CA MET A 1 -15.88 -38.03 -36.13
C MET A 1 -14.91 -36.88 -35.99
N ALA A 2 -14.79 -36.29 -34.81
CA ALA A 2 -13.82 -35.23 -34.55
C ALA A 2 -12.48 -35.89 -34.22
N THR A 3 -11.51 -35.82 -35.12
CA THR A 3 -10.13 -36.24 -34.85
C THR A 3 -9.55 -35.29 -33.81
N THR A 4 -9.28 -35.81 -32.63
CA THR A 4 -8.42 -35.15 -31.65
C THR A 4 -7.00 -35.19 -32.21
N ASP A 5 -6.63 -34.19 -33.00
CA ASP A 5 -5.23 -34.02 -33.41
C ASP A 5 -4.41 -33.72 -32.15
N ILE A 6 -3.60 -34.70 -31.75
CA ILE A 6 -2.61 -34.54 -30.69
C ILE A 6 -1.52 -33.64 -31.24
N ALA A 7 -1.35 -32.46 -30.64
CA ALA A 7 -0.31 -31.53 -31.04
C ALA A 7 1.08 -32.16 -30.85
N THR A 8 1.96 -32.00 -31.84
CA THR A 8 3.38 -32.37 -31.73
C THR A 8 4.08 -31.48 -30.70
N ALA A 9 5.19 -31.95 -30.11
CA ALA A 9 5.91 -31.20 -29.07
C ALA A 9 6.32 -29.79 -29.54
N GLU A 10 6.80 -29.65 -30.78
CA GLU A 10 7.16 -28.35 -31.37
C GLU A 10 5.98 -27.39 -31.48
N GLU A 11 4.78 -27.90 -31.77
CA GLU A 11 3.56 -27.11 -31.83
C GLU A 11 3.06 -26.71 -30.44
N ILE A 12 3.26 -27.57 -29.43
CA ILE A 12 2.99 -27.24 -28.03
C ILE A 12 3.92 -26.12 -27.56
N ASP A 13 5.24 -26.24 -27.81
CA ASP A 13 6.23 -25.23 -27.43
C ASP A 13 5.93 -23.88 -28.09
N ARG A 14 5.60 -23.88 -29.39
CA ARG A 14 5.21 -22.66 -30.12
C ARG A 14 3.99 -22.00 -29.47
N ARG A 15 2.97 -22.77 -29.08
CA ARG A 15 1.75 -22.24 -28.45
C ARG A 15 2.02 -21.66 -27.07
N VAL A 16 2.87 -22.31 -26.27
CA VAL A 16 3.25 -21.83 -24.94
C VAL A 16 4.04 -20.52 -25.07
N GLU A 17 5.06 -20.46 -25.93
CA GLU A 17 5.88 -19.26 -26.13
C GLU A 17 5.04 -18.08 -26.64
N ALA A 18 4.10 -18.32 -27.56
CA ALA A 18 3.18 -17.29 -28.03
C ALA A 18 2.28 -16.75 -26.89
N ALA A 19 1.72 -17.65 -26.07
CA ALA A 19 0.88 -17.27 -24.94
C ALA A 19 1.66 -16.51 -23.87
N ASP A 20 2.88 -16.94 -23.57
CA ASP A 20 3.76 -16.31 -22.60
C ASP A 20 4.26 -14.95 -23.07
N THR A 21 4.60 -14.82 -24.34
CA THR A 21 4.96 -13.53 -24.95
C THR A 21 3.82 -12.53 -24.84
N ALA A 22 2.59 -12.93 -25.20
CA ALA A 22 1.42 -12.07 -25.07
C ALA A 22 1.14 -11.67 -23.60
N ARG A 23 1.29 -12.62 -22.67
CA ARG A 23 1.13 -12.37 -21.23
C ARG A 23 2.19 -11.41 -20.70
N ARG A 24 3.46 -11.60 -21.06
CA ARG A 24 4.58 -10.72 -20.67
C ARG A 24 4.40 -9.31 -21.23
N ALA A 25 3.96 -9.18 -22.49
CA ALA A 25 3.68 -7.89 -23.10
C ALA A 25 2.57 -7.11 -22.37
N LYS A 26 1.47 -7.79 -22.01
CA LYS A 26 0.39 -7.16 -21.22
C LYS A 26 0.86 -6.73 -19.84
N ARG A 27 1.60 -7.58 -19.14
CA ARG A 27 2.15 -7.27 -17.81
C ARG A 27 3.12 -6.09 -17.86
N SER A 28 3.99 -6.04 -18.87
CA SER A 28 4.95 -4.94 -19.01
C SER A 28 4.26 -3.62 -19.36
N ALA A 29 3.24 -3.63 -20.22
CA ALA A 29 2.43 -2.44 -20.51
C ALA A 29 1.74 -1.91 -19.24
N ALA A 30 1.04 -2.77 -18.50
CA ALA A 30 0.39 -2.38 -17.26
C ALA A 30 1.38 -1.83 -16.21
N ALA A 31 2.53 -2.49 -16.04
CA ALA A 31 3.56 -2.02 -15.11
C ALA A 31 4.12 -0.63 -15.50
N LYS A 32 4.29 -0.38 -16.80
CA LYS A 32 4.72 0.94 -17.30
C LYS A 32 3.66 2.01 -17.01
N GLU A 33 2.41 1.75 -17.33
CA GLU A 33 1.30 2.68 -17.07
C GLU A 33 1.17 3.03 -15.58
N VAL A 34 1.24 2.02 -14.70
CA VAL A 34 1.20 2.23 -13.25
C VAL A 34 2.41 3.04 -12.79
N GLY A 35 3.61 2.73 -13.30
CA GLY A 35 4.82 3.48 -12.97
C GLY A 35 4.73 4.96 -13.37
N GLU A 36 4.26 5.23 -14.58
CA GLU A 36 4.06 6.60 -15.09
C GLU A 36 3.01 7.37 -14.27
N LEU A 37 1.88 6.73 -13.95
CA LEU A 37 0.85 7.33 -13.11
C LEU A 37 1.34 7.60 -11.70
N ALA A 38 2.13 6.69 -11.11
CA ALA A 38 2.73 6.89 -9.80
C ALA A 38 3.69 8.08 -9.80
N GLN A 39 4.53 8.23 -10.83
CA GLN A 39 5.41 9.39 -10.98
C GLN A 39 4.62 10.70 -11.09
N ARG A 40 3.58 10.74 -11.94
CA ARG A 40 2.71 11.92 -12.06
C ARG A 40 2.03 12.25 -10.74
N ARG A 41 1.55 11.25 -10.01
CA ARG A 41 0.95 11.43 -8.68
C ARG A 41 1.93 12.06 -7.70
N THR A 42 3.19 11.63 -7.70
CA THR A 42 4.23 12.22 -6.82
C THR A 42 4.43 13.70 -7.15
N VAL A 43 4.59 14.04 -8.43
CA VAL A 43 4.76 15.44 -8.86
C VAL A 43 3.56 16.30 -8.46
N LEU A 44 2.34 15.81 -8.68
CA LEU A 44 1.13 16.52 -8.28
C LEU A 44 1.01 16.66 -6.76
N ALA A 45 1.42 15.66 -5.99
CA ALA A 45 1.42 15.72 -4.53
C ALA A 45 2.42 16.77 -4.01
N GLU A 46 3.59 16.89 -4.63
CA GLU A 46 4.57 17.93 -4.30
C GLU A 46 4.03 19.33 -4.62
N GLN A 47 3.41 19.51 -5.80
CA GLN A 47 2.77 20.76 -6.18
C GLN A 47 1.63 21.13 -5.22
N LEU A 48 0.80 20.15 -4.86
CA LEU A 48 -0.29 20.36 -3.91
C LEU A 48 0.25 20.76 -2.53
N ALA A 49 1.29 20.08 -2.04
CA ALA A 49 1.91 20.41 -0.76
C ALA A 49 2.48 21.84 -0.74
N GLU A 50 3.04 22.30 -1.87
CA GLU A 50 3.51 23.68 -2.00
C GLU A 50 2.35 24.67 -1.96
N VAL A 51 1.25 24.40 -2.68
CA VAL A 51 0.05 25.25 -2.65
C VAL A 51 -0.56 25.29 -1.25
N GLU A 52 -0.67 24.16 -0.56
CA GLU A 52 -1.19 24.09 0.81
C GLU A 52 -0.32 24.87 1.79
N ARG A 53 1.01 24.86 1.60
CA ARG A 53 1.93 25.70 2.39
C ARG A 53 1.68 27.18 2.15
N GLN A 54 1.55 27.61 0.89
CA GLN A 54 1.27 29.00 0.54
C GLN A 54 -0.10 29.45 1.07
N LEU A 55 -1.13 28.59 1.00
CA LEU A 55 -2.43 28.84 1.61
C LEU A 55 -2.30 29.05 3.12
N GLY A 56 -1.55 28.19 3.81
CA GLY A 56 -1.30 28.35 5.25
C GLY A 56 -0.56 29.64 5.61
N GLU A 57 0.35 30.12 4.76
CA GLU A 57 1.04 31.40 4.93
C GLU A 57 0.07 32.58 4.75
N VAL A 58 -0.68 32.63 3.65
CA VAL A 58 -1.66 33.68 3.39
C VAL A 58 -2.76 33.70 4.45
N LEU A 59 -3.21 32.54 4.92
CA LEU A 59 -4.21 32.45 5.99
C LEU A 59 -3.67 32.96 7.32
N ALA A 60 -2.39 32.76 7.63
CA ALA A 60 -1.79 33.32 8.83
C ALA A 60 -1.76 34.85 8.76
N ASP A 61 -1.36 35.41 7.63
CA ASP A 61 -1.33 36.86 7.43
C ASP A 61 -2.74 37.46 7.44
N ALA A 62 -3.73 36.75 6.88
CA ALA A 62 -5.13 37.17 6.88
C ALA A 62 -5.79 37.09 8.26
N SER A 63 -5.29 36.23 9.16
CA SER A 63 -5.90 36.01 10.49
C SER A 63 -5.83 37.23 11.41
N ASP A 64 -4.96 38.19 11.12
CA ASP A 64 -4.89 39.47 11.83
C ASP A 64 -6.03 40.43 11.42
N VAL A 65 -6.66 40.19 10.27
CA VAL A 65 -7.69 41.07 9.69
C VAL A 65 -9.07 40.41 9.69
N LEU A 66 -9.14 39.10 9.44
CA LEU A 66 -10.36 38.33 9.28
C LEU A 66 -10.31 37.03 10.07
N GLU A 67 -11.39 36.72 10.78
CA GLU A 67 -11.53 35.44 11.47
C GLU A 67 -11.75 34.29 10.46
N ILE A 68 -11.38 33.06 10.85
CA ILE A 68 -11.52 31.86 10.00
C ILE A 68 -12.98 31.64 9.56
N ASP A 69 -13.94 31.89 10.43
CA ASP A 69 -15.36 31.73 10.12
C ASP A 69 -15.87 32.75 9.11
N GLU A 70 -15.27 33.95 9.09
CA GLU A 70 -15.59 34.99 8.11
C GLU A 70 -14.97 34.66 6.74
N LEU A 71 -13.70 34.25 6.72
CA LEU A 71 -13.03 33.74 5.53
C LEU A 71 -13.79 32.56 4.89
N ALA A 72 -14.30 31.64 5.72
CA ALA A 72 -15.09 30.50 5.24
C ALA A 72 -16.35 30.95 4.48
N ARG A 73 -17.05 31.98 4.98
CA ARG A 73 -18.24 32.53 4.34
C ARG A 73 -17.93 33.24 3.02
N PHE A 74 -16.85 34.01 2.97
CA PHE A 74 -16.48 34.76 1.77
C PHE A 74 -15.91 33.89 0.66
N THR A 75 -15.15 32.86 1.02
CA THR A 75 -14.50 31.97 0.04
C THR A 75 -15.33 30.74 -0.30
N ASN A 76 -16.40 30.48 0.47
CA ASN A 76 -17.18 29.25 0.41
C ASN A 76 -16.33 27.98 0.61
N ILE A 77 -15.26 28.10 1.40
CA ILE A 77 -14.39 27.00 1.82
C ILE A 77 -14.75 26.64 3.26
N PRO A 78 -14.88 25.34 3.60
CA PRO A 78 -15.15 24.93 4.97
C PRO A 78 -14.07 25.43 5.95
N ALA A 79 -14.49 25.94 7.11
CA ALA A 79 -13.58 26.37 8.17
C ALA A 79 -12.62 25.26 8.64
N ALA A 80 -13.05 23.99 8.54
CA ALA A 80 -12.22 22.83 8.84
C ALA A 80 -10.99 22.74 7.92
N ASP A 81 -11.16 22.98 6.63
CA ASP A 81 -10.08 22.91 5.63
C ASP A 81 -9.12 24.10 5.80
N LEU A 82 -9.66 25.31 6.02
CA LEU A 82 -8.86 26.50 6.34
C LEU A 82 -8.02 26.28 7.61
N THR A 83 -8.61 25.68 8.64
CA THR A 83 -7.90 25.34 9.88
C THR A 83 -6.84 24.26 9.64
N ALA A 84 -7.11 23.27 8.78
CA ALA A 84 -6.14 22.25 8.42
C ALA A 84 -4.92 22.85 7.73
N TRP A 85 -5.11 23.76 6.75
CA TRP A 85 -4.01 24.45 6.08
C TRP A 85 -3.24 25.41 7.01
N LEU A 86 -3.93 26.08 7.94
CA LEU A 86 -3.27 26.92 8.95
C LEU A 86 -2.40 26.09 9.91
N THR A 87 -2.89 24.91 10.31
CA THR A 87 -2.20 24.04 11.28
C THR A 87 -1.12 23.17 10.67
N SER A 88 -1.21 22.82 9.39
CA SER A 88 -0.18 22.04 8.67
C SER A 88 1.15 22.77 8.56
N ARG A 89 1.15 24.11 8.65
CA ARG A 89 2.38 24.93 8.73
C ARG A 89 3.21 24.66 9.98
N LYS A 90 2.60 24.21 11.10
CA LYS A 90 3.36 23.97 12.33
C LYS A 90 4.33 22.81 12.09
N PRO A 91 5.65 23.04 12.12
CA PRO A 91 6.61 21.94 11.99
C PRO A 91 6.28 20.91 13.07
N PRO A 92 6.35 19.60 12.76
CA PRO A 92 6.05 18.56 13.73
C PRO A 92 6.94 18.81 14.93
N ARG A 93 6.35 19.31 16.03
CA ARG A 93 7.07 19.59 17.27
C ARG A 93 7.75 18.28 17.61
N THR A 94 9.08 18.32 17.60
CA THR A 94 9.95 17.17 17.82
C THR A 94 9.44 16.41 19.04
N ALA A 95 8.71 15.31 18.79
CA ALA A 95 8.40 14.35 19.81
C ALA A 95 9.75 13.80 20.25
N LYS A 96 10.23 14.26 21.42
CA LYS A 96 11.47 13.82 22.05
C LYS A 96 11.54 12.30 21.93
N LYS A 97 12.40 11.80 21.03
CA LYS A 97 12.81 10.39 21.01
C LYS A 97 13.30 10.08 22.42
N LYS A 98 12.54 9.31 23.18
CA LYS A 98 13.07 8.60 24.35
C LYS A 98 14.18 7.71 23.82
N ARG A 99 15.44 8.03 24.15
CA ARG A 99 16.58 7.14 23.97
C ARG A 99 16.26 5.81 24.68
N PRO A 100 16.36 4.65 24.03
CA PRO A 100 16.49 3.42 24.79
C PRO A 100 17.81 3.50 25.56
N ALA A 101 17.73 3.29 26.88
CA ALA A 101 18.89 3.21 27.74
C ALA A 101 19.75 2.03 27.29
N ALA A 102 21.01 2.33 26.92
CA ALA A 102 22.02 1.32 26.74
C ALA A 102 22.27 0.65 28.10
N THR A 103 21.98 -0.64 28.22
CA THR A 103 22.54 -1.46 29.28
C THR A 103 23.66 -2.27 28.66
N ALA A 104 24.90 -1.82 28.91
CA ALA A 104 26.09 -2.62 28.68
C ALA A 104 26.31 -3.51 29.92
N SER A 105 26.43 -4.82 29.72
CA SER A 105 27.20 -5.69 30.60
C SER A 105 27.73 -6.90 29.83
N SER A 106 29.02 -6.78 29.50
CA SER A 106 30.07 -7.81 29.48
C SER A 106 29.70 -9.30 29.41
N GLY A 107 30.17 -9.95 28.32
CA GLY A 107 30.43 -11.38 28.24
C GLY A 107 31.27 -11.68 27.00
N ALA A 108 32.59 -11.82 27.18
CA ALA A 108 33.61 -11.99 26.14
C ALA A 108 33.54 -13.39 25.46
N PRO A 109 34.29 -13.63 24.36
CA PRO A 109 33.97 -14.62 23.33
C PRO A 109 34.57 -16.00 23.61
N SER A 110 33.94 -17.06 23.11
CA SER A 110 34.58 -18.37 23.00
C SER A 110 34.43 -18.91 21.58
N ALA A 111 35.57 -19.00 20.89
CA ALA A 111 35.70 -19.63 19.60
C ALA A 111 35.81 -21.16 19.74
N ALA A 112 35.24 -21.84 18.74
CA ALA A 112 35.54 -23.19 18.27
C ALA A 112 35.24 -24.39 19.20
N LYS A 113 34.35 -25.26 18.72
CA LYS A 113 34.66 -26.67 18.40
C LYS A 113 33.62 -27.26 17.45
N THR A 114 34.13 -27.93 16.43
CA THR A 114 33.44 -28.64 15.37
C THR A 114 32.98 -30.04 15.82
N SER A 115 31.96 -30.51 15.10
CA SER A 115 31.68 -31.89 14.67
C SER A 115 30.84 -32.84 15.53
N THR A 116 29.71 -33.22 14.89
CA THR A 116 29.12 -34.56 14.77
C THR A 116 28.32 -35.12 15.94
N ASN A 117 26.98 -35.16 15.80
CA ASN A 117 26.32 -36.39 15.33
C ASN A 117 24.85 -36.11 14.97
N GLY A 118 24.37 -36.78 13.93
CA GLY A 118 23.09 -36.53 13.29
C GLY A 118 21.87 -36.77 14.18
N GLN A 119 20.90 -35.87 14.06
CA GLN A 119 19.51 -36.17 14.32
C GLN A 119 18.65 -35.40 13.32
N ALA A 120 17.99 -36.13 12.44
CA ALA A 120 17.11 -35.60 11.42
C ALA A 120 15.90 -34.89 12.07
N PRO A 121 15.49 -33.70 11.59
CA PRO A 121 14.30 -33.04 12.10
C PRO A 121 13.03 -33.75 11.59
N VAL A 122 12.16 -34.09 12.54
CA VAL A 122 10.80 -34.59 12.35
C VAL A 122 9.98 -33.58 11.53
N PRO A 123 9.21 -34.02 10.51
CA PRO A 123 8.33 -33.13 9.75
C PRO A 123 7.12 -32.69 10.58
N PRO A 124 6.72 -31.40 10.56
CA PRO A 124 5.49 -30.96 11.19
C PRO A 124 4.27 -31.48 10.42
N GLN A 125 3.38 -32.15 11.15
CA GLN A 125 2.07 -32.62 10.70
C GLN A 125 1.17 -31.42 10.36
N PRO A 126 0.57 -31.34 9.16
CA PRO A 126 -0.39 -30.28 8.85
C PRO A 126 -1.73 -30.54 9.54
N ALA A 127 -2.18 -29.55 10.33
CA ALA A 127 -3.52 -29.49 10.86
C ALA A 127 -4.53 -29.24 9.73
N VAL A 128 -5.45 -30.19 9.50
CA VAL A 128 -6.73 -29.91 8.83
C VAL A 128 -7.63 -29.18 9.84
N PRO A 129 -8.36 -28.13 9.42
CA PRO A 129 -9.81 -28.34 9.40
C PRO A 129 -10.61 -27.55 8.35
N ARG A 130 -11.60 -28.27 7.82
CA ARG A 130 -13.00 -27.89 7.53
C ARG A 130 -13.29 -27.04 6.29
N THR A 131 -13.65 -27.77 5.24
CA THR A 131 -14.80 -27.44 4.39
C THR A 131 -16.03 -27.15 5.27
N ASP A 132 -16.51 -25.92 5.25
CA ASP A 132 -17.89 -25.61 5.62
C ASP A 132 -18.70 -25.51 4.32
N SER A 133 -19.50 -26.54 4.08
CA SER A 133 -20.67 -26.50 3.21
C SER A 133 -21.87 -26.30 4.12
N ALA A 134 -22.44 -25.09 4.10
CA ALA A 134 -23.74 -24.66 4.61
C ALA A 134 -23.65 -23.12 4.68
N ASP A 135 -24.61 -22.30 4.34
CA ASP A 135 -25.99 -22.45 3.92
C ASP A 135 -26.39 -21.04 3.43
N ALA A 136 -27.34 -20.96 2.52
CA ALA A 136 -27.87 -19.69 2.05
C ALA A 136 -28.58 -18.94 3.19
N PRO A 137 -28.63 -17.60 3.13
CA PRO A 137 -29.85 -16.93 3.54
C PRO A 137 -30.43 -16.11 2.38
N ASP A 138 -31.62 -16.55 2.02
CA ASP A 138 -32.65 -15.92 1.22
C ASP A 138 -32.84 -14.45 1.62
N ARG A 139 -32.71 -13.52 0.66
CA ARG A 139 -33.03 -12.09 0.87
C ARG A 139 -34.33 -11.76 0.17
N VAL A 140 -35.39 -11.83 0.97
CA VAL A 140 -36.73 -11.24 0.85
C VAL A 140 -36.82 -10.08 -0.16
N THR A 141 -37.54 -10.31 -1.25
CA THR A 141 -38.11 -9.25 -2.09
C THR A 141 -39.35 -8.68 -1.40
N ALA A 142 -39.20 -7.49 -0.85
CA ALA A 142 -40.32 -6.68 -0.39
C ALA A 142 -41.11 -6.20 -1.61
N GLY A 143 -42.40 -6.54 -1.65
CA GLY A 143 -43.36 -5.92 -2.55
C GLY A 143 -43.51 -4.45 -2.22
N VAL A 144 -43.27 -3.60 -3.22
CA VAL A 144 -43.80 -2.25 -3.28
C VAL A 144 -45.08 -2.33 -4.09
N THR A 145 -46.16 -1.98 -3.41
CA THR A 145 -47.51 -1.72 -3.93
C THR A 145 -47.53 -0.55 -4.90
#